data_AF-A0AAD5Q4L8-F1
#
_entry.id   AF-A0AAD5Q4L8-F1
#
_cell.length_a   1.000
_cell.length_b   1.000
_cell.length_c   1.000
_cell.angle_alpha   90.00
_cell.angle_beta   90.00
_cell.angle_gamma   90.00
#
_symmetry.space_group_name_H-M   'P 1'
#
loop_
_entity.id
_entity.type
_entity.pdbx_description
1 polymer ?
#
loop_
_entity_poly.entity_id
_entity_poly.type
_entity_poly.pdbx_seq_one_letter_code
_entity_poly.pdbx_strand_id
1 'polypeptide(L)'
;MKAFAHACPGGYVCGPGTTPDLTLDAPRGQLKTLCPASKYCPEGTAESQKERNVCPVGYFCPTGTVNPYIGAVANDGLRRRLSLEEVNPFRDMTYSKYITDGDLRLVSAHDMRCFNGINDDLEPRRALCP
;
A
#
# COMPACT_ATOMS: atom_id res chain seq x y z
N MET A 1 -18.68 5.71 17.37
CA MET A 1 -19.10 6.92 16.64
C MET A 1 -18.27 7.06 15.36
N LYS A 2 -18.90 7.14 14.17
CA LYS A 2 -18.24 7.59 12.92
C LYS A 2 -18.64 9.05 12.69
N ALA A 3 -17.70 9.98 12.87
CA ALA A 3 -17.96 11.43 12.78
C ALA A 3 -17.75 12.01 11.37
N PHE A 4 -17.40 11.18 10.39
CA PHE A 4 -17.31 11.58 8.99
C PHE A 4 -18.15 10.61 8.14
N ALA A 5 -19.02 11.14 7.29
CA ALA A 5 -19.74 10.35 6.28
C ALA A 5 -18.76 9.66 5.29
N HIS A 6 -17.52 10.17 5.20
CA HIS A 6 -16.45 9.67 4.35
C HIS A 6 -15.13 9.66 5.13
N ALA A 7 -14.57 8.48 5.41
CA ALA A 7 -13.27 8.38 6.05
C ALA A 7 -12.16 8.81 5.07
N CYS A 8 -11.03 9.28 5.61
CA CYS A 8 -9.86 9.58 4.79
C CYS A 8 -9.34 8.28 4.15
N PRO A 9 -9.12 8.22 2.82
CA PRO A 9 -8.62 7.01 2.18
C PRO A 9 -7.28 6.55 2.79
N GLY A 10 -7.11 5.24 2.93
CA GLY A 10 -5.86 4.67 3.46
C GLY A 10 -4.64 5.15 2.67
N GLY A 11 -3.56 5.47 3.39
CA GLY A 11 -2.33 6.00 2.78
C GLY A 11 -2.39 7.49 2.44
N TYR A 12 -3.51 8.16 2.72
CA TYR A 12 -3.64 9.61 2.69
C TYR A 12 -3.83 10.17 4.10
N VAL A 13 -3.64 11.48 4.21
CA VAL A 13 -3.88 12.24 5.44
C VAL A 13 -4.82 13.40 5.13
N CYS A 14 -5.86 13.54 5.95
CA CYS A 14 -6.91 14.54 5.73
C CYS A 14 -6.89 15.59 6.84
N GLY A 15 -6.91 16.86 6.46
CA GLY A 15 -6.93 17.99 7.38
C GLY A 15 -8.33 18.50 7.67
N PRO A 16 -8.47 19.46 8.60
CA PRO A 16 -9.70 20.22 8.75
C PRO A 16 -10.09 20.89 7.41
N GLY A 17 -11.36 20.74 7.00
CA GLY A 17 -11.86 21.32 5.76
C GLY A 17 -11.51 20.54 4.49
N THR A 18 -10.96 19.33 4.59
CA THR A 18 -10.88 18.39 3.47
C THR A 18 -12.28 17.98 3.04
N THR A 19 -12.60 18.15 1.76
CA THR A 19 -13.87 17.74 1.16
C THR A 19 -13.84 16.24 0.83
N PRO A 20 -14.99 15.54 0.80
CA PRO A 20 -15.06 14.12 0.47
C PRO A 20 -14.81 13.82 -1.03
N ASP A 21 -14.36 14.81 -1.79
CA ASP A 21 -14.10 14.67 -3.22
C ASP A 21 -12.90 13.73 -3.45
N LEU A 22 -13.11 12.72 -4.28
CA LEU A 22 -12.10 11.74 -4.70
C LEU A 22 -11.52 12.07 -6.09
N THR A 23 -11.75 13.29 -6.59
CA THR A 23 -11.14 13.75 -7.84
C THR A 23 -9.75 14.32 -7.55
N LEU A 24 -8.78 14.05 -8.43
CA LEU A 24 -7.41 14.54 -8.28
C LEU A 24 -7.32 16.08 -8.40
N ASP A 25 -8.27 16.69 -9.11
CA ASP A 25 -8.31 18.13 -9.34
C ASP A 25 -9.00 18.92 -8.22
N ALA A 26 -9.62 18.25 -7.25
CA ALA A 26 -10.27 18.92 -6.14
C ALA A 26 -9.22 19.64 -5.25
N PRO A 27 -9.28 20.98 -5.11
CA PRO A 27 -8.25 21.74 -4.41
C PRO A 27 -8.16 21.38 -2.91
N ARG A 28 -9.26 20.89 -2.33
CA ARG A 28 -9.37 20.40 -0.95
C ARG A 28 -9.77 18.93 -0.85
N GLY A 29 -9.58 18.14 -1.92
CA GLY A 29 -9.94 16.72 -1.94
C GLY A 29 -9.08 15.84 -1.03
N GLN A 30 -9.56 14.63 -0.78
CA GLN A 30 -8.90 13.68 0.14
C GLN A 30 -7.59 13.10 -0.42
N LEU A 31 -7.42 13.13 -1.75
CA LEU A 31 -6.28 12.50 -2.45
C LEU A 31 -5.07 13.44 -2.61
N LYS A 32 -5.03 14.53 -1.84
CA LYS A 32 -4.01 15.59 -2.02
C LYS A 32 -2.68 15.27 -1.33
N THR A 33 -2.73 14.79 -0.09
CA THR A 33 -1.54 14.59 0.76
C THR A 33 -1.38 13.12 1.11
N LEU A 34 -0.27 12.52 0.68
CA LEU A 34 0.08 11.14 1.00
C LEU A 34 0.67 11.03 2.41
N CYS A 35 0.57 9.83 2.98
CA CYS A 35 1.28 9.47 4.19
C CYS A 35 2.80 9.63 3.98
N PRO A 36 3.53 10.25 4.92
CA PRO A 36 4.97 10.41 4.79
C PRO A 36 5.70 9.05 4.76
N ALA A 37 6.85 9.02 4.09
CA ALA A 37 7.72 7.85 4.11
C ALA A 37 8.17 7.55 5.55
N SER A 38 8.53 6.29 5.83
CA SER A 38 8.86 5.77 7.18
C SER A 38 7.70 5.73 8.19
N LYS A 39 6.47 6.03 7.75
CA LYS A 39 5.23 5.99 8.54
C LYS A 39 4.15 5.18 7.80
N TYR A 40 3.07 4.86 8.49
CA TYR A 40 1.89 4.25 7.87
C TYR A 40 0.59 4.89 8.34
N CYS A 41 -0.34 5.12 7.42
CA CYS A 41 -1.58 5.85 7.67
C CYS A 41 -2.78 4.96 7.33
N PRO A 42 -3.44 4.35 8.33
CA PRO A 42 -4.68 3.61 8.09
C PRO A 42 -5.81 4.55 7.64
N GLU A 43 -6.91 3.97 7.18
CA GLU A 43 -8.10 4.74 6.80
C GLU A 43 -8.59 5.62 7.97
N GLY A 44 -8.92 6.88 7.67
CA GLY A 44 -9.35 7.87 8.65
C GLY A 44 -8.21 8.64 9.34
N THR A 45 -6.96 8.53 8.87
CA THR A 45 -5.84 9.28 9.46
C THR A 45 -5.98 10.79 9.23
N ALA A 46 -5.99 11.56 10.32
CA ALA A 46 -5.96 13.02 10.25
C ALA A 46 -4.53 13.55 10.03
N GLU A 47 -4.38 14.75 9.44
CA GLU A 47 -3.09 15.42 9.25
C GLU A 47 -2.28 15.52 10.55
N SER A 48 -2.95 15.80 11.68
CA SER A 48 -2.31 15.86 13.01
C SER A 48 -1.80 14.51 13.52
N GLN A 49 -2.23 13.41 12.91
CA GLN A 49 -1.87 12.04 13.30
C GLN A 49 -0.88 11.38 12.35
N LYS A 50 -0.43 12.08 11.28
CA LYS A 50 0.44 11.51 10.25
C LYS A 50 1.77 10.94 10.78
N GLU A 51 2.26 11.48 11.88
CA GLU A 51 3.53 11.07 12.50
C GLU A 51 3.37 9.97 13.56
N ARG A 52 2.13 9.65 13.95
CA ARG A 52 1.81 8.79 15.10
C ARG A 52 2.24 7.35 14.91
N ASN A 53 2.12 6.85 13.68
CA ASN A 53 2.30 5.44 13.35
C ASN A 53 3.63 5.24 12.63
N VAL A 54 4.64 4.79 13.36
CA VAL A 54 5.99 4.58 12.85
C VAL A 54 6.10 3.25 12.11
N CYS A 55 6.82 3.21 11.00
CA CYS A 55 7.09 1.96 10.28
C CYS A 55 7.76 0.94 11.23
N PRO A 56 7.19 -0.28 11.36
CA PRO A 56 7.78 -1.31 12.20
C PRO A 56 9.14 -1.75 11.68
N VAL A 57 10.03 -2.13 12.60
CA VAL A 57 11.38 -2.63 12.26
C VAL A 57 11.26 -3.87 11.38
N GLY A 58 12.08 -3.92 10.32
CA GLY A 58 12.08 -5.01 9.35
C GLY A 58 11.08 -4.88 8.21
N TYR A 59 10.34 -3.76 8.13
CA TYR A 59 9.41 -3.47 7.03
C TYR A 59 9.85 -2.22 6.26
N PHE A 60 9.46 -2.16 4.98
CA PHE A 60 9.70 -1.01 4.12
C PHE A 60 8.40 -0.20 3.94
N CYS A 61 8.42 1.06 4.38
CA CYS A 61 7.27 1.96 4.27
C CYS A 61 7.57 3.14 3.33
N PRO A 62 7.24 3.04 2.04
CA PRO A 62 7.30 4.18 1.12
C PRO A 62 6.21 5.22 1.44
N THR A 63 6.21 6.34 0.73
CA THR A 63 5.11 7.31 0.81
C THR A 63 3.79 6.65 0.43
N GLY A 64 2.74 6.97 1.19
CA GLY A 64 1.41 6.39 0.99
C GLY A 64 1.19 5.00 1.59
N THR A 65 2.07 4.52 2.48
CA THR A 65 1.86 3.22 3.15
C THR A 65 0.59 3.23 4.00
N VAL A 66 -0.31 2.27 3.77
CA VAL A 66 -1.53 2.04 4.56
C VAL A 66 -1.28 1.04 5.67
N ASN A 67 -0.72 -0.11 5.30
CA ASN A 67 -0.42 -1.20 6.20
C ASN A 67 0.91 -1.86 5.81
N PRO A 68 1.96 -1.71 6.65
CA PRO A 68 3.29 -2.23 6.34
C PRO A 68 3.34 -3.76 6.34
N TYR A 69 2.48 -4.43 7.12
CA TYR A 69 2.52 -5.89 7.29
C TYR A 69 2.10 -6.65 6.03
N ILE A 70 1.24 -6.05 5.20
CA ILE A 70 0.73 -6.64 3.97
C ILE A 70 1.15 -5.85 2.72
N GLY A 71 2.03 -4.86 2.87
CA GLY A 71 2.48 -4.01 1.77
C GLY A 71 1.38 -3.14 1.14
N ALA A 72 0.27 -2.88 1.85
CA ALA A 72 -0.81 -2.07 1.29
C ALA A 72 -0.40 -0.61 1.20
N VAL A 73 -0.58 -0.01 0.03
CA VAL A 73 -0.26 1.39 -0.28
C VAL A 73 -1.48 2.14 -0.84
N ALA A 74 -1.41 3.46 -0.82
CA ALA A 74 -2.43 4.35 -1.38
C ALA A 74 -2.73 4.01 -2.86
N ASN A 75 -3.98 4.18 -3.26
CA ASN A 75 -4.38 4.07 -4.67
C ASN A 75 -4.00 5.33 -5.46
N ASP A 76 -2.69 5.60 -5.58
CA ASP A 76 -2.13 6.80 -6.18
C ASP A 76 -1.48 6.56 -7.56
N GLY A 77 -1.76 5.41 -8.18
CA GLY A 77 -1.13 4.97 -9.43
C GLY A 77 -1.28 5.97 -10.58
N LEU A 78 -2.46 6.60 -10.70
CA LEU A 78 -2.70 7.64 -11.71
C LEU A 78 -1.79 8.87 -11.50
N ARG A 79 -1.53 9.24 -10.24
CA ARG A 79 -0.65 10.37 -9.89
C ARG A 79 0.83 10.04 -10.15
N ARG A 80 1.20 8.77 -9.98
CA ARG A 80 2.52 8.23 -10.33
C ARG A 80 2.69 7.93 -11.82
N ARG A 81 1.64 8.09 -12.63
CA ARG A 81 1.60 7.78 -14.07
C ARG A 81 1.98 6.32 -14.36
N LEU A 82 1.56 5.43 -13.47
CA LEU A 82 1.79 4.00 -13.62
C LEU A 82 0.83 3.40 -14.66
N SER A 83 1.30 2.44 -15.43
CA SER A 83 0.48 1.68 -16.36
C SER A 83 -0.42 0.68 -15.62
N LEU A 84 -1.39 0.10 -16.34
CA LEU A 84 -2.27 -0.92 -15.76
C LEU A 84 -1.49 -2.16 -15.30
N GLU A 85 -0.44 -2.52 -16.03
CA GLU A 85 0.47 -3.63 -15.72
C GLU A 85 1.29 -3.37 -14.45
N GLU A 86 1.58 -2.10 -14.13
CA GLU A 86 2.31 -1.72 -12.92
C GLU A 86 1.40 -1.64 -11.68
N VAL A 87 0.15 -1.19 -11.82
CA VAL A 87 -0.78 -1.02 -10.69
C VAL A 87 -1.58 -2.28 -10.36
N ASN A 88 -1.78 -3.18 -11.32
CA ASN A 88 -2.56 -4.39 -11.12
C ASN A 88 -1.62 -5.60 -10.99
N PRO A 89 -1.32 -6.06 -9.76
CA PRO A 89 -0.45 -7.21 -9.56
C PRO A 89 -1.02 -8.48 -10.21
N PHE A 90 -2.33 -8.59 -10.39
CA PHE A 90 -2.99 -9.78 -10.94
C PHE A 90 -3.21 -9.71 -12.46
N ARG A 91 -2.64 -8.73 -13.16
CA ARG A 91 -2.84 -8.58 -14.61
C ARG A 91 -2.28 -9.78 -15.39
N ASP A 92 -1.07 -10.20 -15.05
CA ASP A 92 -0.31 -11.22 -15.76
C ASP A 92 0.01 -12.43 -14.87
N MET A 93 -0.98 -13.31 -14.67
CA MET A 93 -0.83 -14.58 -13.94
C MET A 93 -0.26 -15.70 -14.82
N THR A 94 0.93 -15.47 -15.39
CA THR A 94 1.54 -16.35 -16.39
C THR A 94 2.63 -17.26 -15.84
N TYR A 95 3.07 -17.08 -14.59
CA TYR A 95 4.19 -17.81 -14.03
C TYR A 95 3.71 -18.96 -13.16
N SER A 96 4.45 -20.06 -13.11
CA SER A 96 4.18 -21.19 -12.21
C SER A 96 5.31 -21.33 -11.20
N LYS A 97 5.00 -21.34 -9.90
CA LYS A 97 5.99 -21.46 -8.82
C LYS A 97 5.53 -22.51 -7.79
N TYR A 98 6.48 -23.31 -7.32
CA TYR A 98 6.27 -24.19 -6.16
C TYR A 98 6.36 -23.36 -4.88
N ILE A 99 5.28 -23.32 -4.10
CA ILE A 99 5.22 -22.56 -2.83
C ILE A 99 5.62 -23.44 -1.64
N THR A 100 5.19 -24.70 -1.65
CA THR A 100 5.58 -25.74 -0.69
C THR A 100 5.79 -27.07 -1.42
N ASP A 101 6.31 -28.08 -0.73
CA ASP A 101 6.44 -29.43 -1.29
C ASP A 101 5.08 -29.92 -1.84
N GLY A 102 5.01 -30.02 -3.17
CA GLY A 102 3.83 -30.48 -3.91
C GLY A 102 2.76 -29.42 -4.25
N ASP A 103 2.90 -28.16 -3.83
CA ASP A 103 1.94 -27.08 -4.17
C ASP A 103 2.50 -26.18 -5.28
N LEU A 104 2.06 -26.43 -6.52
CA LEU A 104 2.36 -25.60 -7.67
C LEU A 104 1.22 -24.60 -7.90
N ARG A 105 1.52 -23.30 -7.87
CA ARG A 105 0.54 -22.25 -8.11
C ARG A 105 0.89 -21.41 -9.32
N LEU A 106 -0.15 -20.93 -10.02
CA LEU A 106 -0.02 -19.82 -10.94
C LEU A 106 0.12 -18.54 -10.14
N VAL A 107 1.19 -17.80 -10.41
CA VAL A 107 1.57 -16.57 -9.71
C VAL A 107 1.79 -15.46 -10.73
N SER A 108 1.68 -14.23 -10.25
CA SER A 108 1.85 -13.05 -11.08
C SER A 108 3.31 -12.63 -11.25
N ALA A 109 3.55 -11.72 -12.21
CA ALA A 109 4.82 -11.02 -12.31
C ALA A 109 5.19 -10.23 -11.04
N HIS A 110 4.19 -9.76 -10.29
CA HIS A 110 4.41 -9.10 -9.00
C HIS A 110 4.95 -10.09 -7.96
N ASP A 111 4.31 -11.25 -7.82
CA ASP A 111 4.69 -12.26 -6.83
C ASP A 111 6.09 -12.81 -7.12
N MET A 112 6.43 -13.01 -8.40
CA MET A 112 7.77 -13.41 -8.81
C MET A 112 8.85 -12.41 -8.38
N ARG A 113 8.57 -11.10 -8.47
CA ARG A 113 9.47 -10.05 -7.98
C ARG A 113 9.57 -10.05 -6.45
N CYS A 114 8.47 -10.32 -5.76
CA CYS A 114 8.46 -10.51 -4.31
C CYS A 114 9.36 -11.69 -3.92
N PHE A 115 9.15 -12.88 -4.48
CA PHE A 115 9.94 -14.08 -4.19
C PHE A 115 11.43 -13.89 -4.46
N ASN A 116 11.79 -13.25 -5.57
CA ASN A 116 13.19 -12.99 -5.91
C ASN A 116 13.85 -11.91 -5.02
N GLY A 117 13.05 -11.11 -4.32
CA GLY A 117 13.52 -10.07 -3.41
C GLY A 117 13.65 -10.53 -1.95
N ILE A 118 13.21 -11.76 -1.62
CA ILE A 118 13.38 -12.33 -0.29
C ILE A 118 14.87 -12.61 -0.08
N ASN A 119 15.43 -12.05 0.99
CA ASN A 119 16.76 -12.40 1.45
C ASN A 119 16.64 -13.55 2.45
N ASP A 120 17.02 -14.75 2.02
CA ASP A 120 16.94 -15.98 2.82
C ASP A 120 17.82 -15.92 4.09
N ASP A 121 18.81 -15.02 4.13
CA ASP A 121 19.74 -14.87 5.26
C ASP A 121 19.17 -14.03 6.42
N LEU A 122 18.07 -13.29 6.20
CA LEU A 122 17.47 -12.39 7.19
C LEU A 122 16.28 -13.02 7.92
N GLU A 123 16.51 -14.16 8.59
CA GLU A 123 15.56 -14.95 9.41
C GLU A 123 14.22 -15.33 8.72
N PRO A 124 13.69 -16.55 8.94
CA PRO A 124 12.59 -17.12 8.16
C PRO A 124 11.21 -16.55 8.57
N ARG A 125 11.07 -15.23 8.63
CA ARG A 125 9.75 -14.60 8.58
C ARG A 125 9.23 -14.86 7.18
N ARG A 126 8.44 -15.93 7.05
CA ARG A 126 7.61 -16.24 5.88
C ARG A 126 7.16 -14.93 5.26
N ALA A 127 7.84 -14.52 4.20
CA ALA A 127 7.40 -13.40 3.41
C ALA A 127 6.08 -13.89 2.81
N LEU A 128 4.98 -13.40 3.38
CA LEU A 128 3.67 -13.59 2.81
C LEU A 128 3.64 -12.70 1.57
N CYS A 129 4.29 -13.15 0.50
CA CYS A 129 3.94 -12.68 -0.84
C CYS A 129 2.48 -13.12 -1.02
N PRO A 130 1.53 -12.17 -1.06
CA PRO A 130 0.10 -12.44 -1.02
C PRO A 130 -0.39 -13.26 -2.22
#